data_AF-A0A8S9M9G9-F1
#
_entry.id   AF-A0A8S9M9G9-F1
#
_cell.length_a   1.000
_cell.length_b   1.000
_cell.length_c   1.000
_cell.angle_alpha   90.00
_cell.angle_beta   90.00
_cell.angle_gamma   90.00
#
_symmetry.space_group_name_H-M   'P 1'
#
loop_
_entity.id
_entity.type
_entity.pdbx_description
1 polymer ?
#
loop_
_entity_poly.entity_id
_entity_poly.type
_entity_poly.pdbx_seq_one_letter_code
_entity_poly.pdbx_strand_id
1 'polypeptide(L)'
;MAQAHQVNHDDIRILLECDEARATYEDLYDVVMRGDQESCLMYVEKLNQRCVDGFKDGVLSIEQLASVDGLCEWVLKAIGASDPMQTYNINLSVFTSIPDLWGIDQLFPIVPIHKLDQRPVAHGVLLDLTCDSDGKIDSS
;
A
#
# COMPACT_ATOMS: atom_id res chain seq x y z
N MET A 1 0.69 -17.89 -5.73
CA MET A 1 -0.62 -17.63 -5.12
C MET A 1 -0.39 -17.37 -3.65
N ALA A 2 -0.23 -16.11 -3.23
CA ALA A 2 -0.17 -15.78 -1.82
C ALA A 2 -1.56 -15.98 -1.24
N GLN A 3 -1.69 -16.91 -0.28
CA GLN A 3 -2.89 -17.01 0.54
C GLN A 3 -3.01 -15.67 1.28
N ALA A 4 -4.09 -14.94 1.05
CA ALA A 4 -4.46 -13.83 1.91
C ALA A 4 -4.56 -14.41 3.32
N HIS A 5 -3.66 -13.98 4.20
CA HIS A 5 -3.71 -14.35 5.61
C HIS A 5 -5.06 -13.85 6.13
N GLN A 6 -5.93 -14.79 6.46
CA GLN A 6 -7.25 -14.50 6.96
C GLN A 6 -7.03 -13.94 8.37
N VAL A 7 -7.00 -12.61 8.49
CA VAL A 7 -6.79 -11.89 9.76
C VAL A 7 -7.73 -12.50 10.80
N ASN A 8 -7.15 -13.20 11.78
CA ASN A 8 -7.94 -13.92 12.75
C ASN A 8 -8.48 -12.92 13.77
N HIS A 9 -9.72 -13.11 14.22
CA HIS A 9 -10.40 -12.19 15.14
C HIS A 9 -9.63 -12.03 16.49
N ASP A 10 -8.75 -12.99 16.80
CA ASP A 10 -7.86 -12.98 17.96
C ASP A 10 -6.57 -12.14 17.74
N ASP A 11 -6.06 -11.98 16.51
CA ASP A 11 -4.90 -11.14 16.20
C ASP A 11 -5.24 -9.65 16.39
N ILE A 12 -6.49 -9.29 16.08
CA ILE A 12 -7.03 -7.96 16.33
C ILE A 12 -7.16 -7.69 17.85
N ARG A 13 -7.47 -8.69 18.68
CA ARG A 13 -7.55 -8.50 20.15
C ARG A 13 -6.21 -8.10 20.78
N ILE A 14 -5.09 -8.58 20.25
CA ILE A 14 -3.73 -8.24 20.73
C ILE A 14 -3.35 -6.80 20.35
N LEU A 15 -3.92 -6.28 19.26
CA LEU A 15 -3.77 -4.88 18.84
C LEU A 15 -4.54 -3.88 19.72
N LEU A 16 -5.58 -4.36 20.41
CA LEU A 16 -6.54 -3.55 21.15
C LEU A 16 -6.25 -3.47 22.66
N GLU A 17 -5.04 -3.82 23.11
CA GLU A 17 -4.61 -3.58 24.50
C GLU A 17 -4.38 -2.08 24.77
N CYS A 18 -4.31 -1.24 23.72
CA CYS A 18 -4.29 0.21 23.81
C CYS A 18 -5.70 0.78 23.64
N ASP A 19 -6.27 1.37 24.69
CA ASP A 19 -7.66 1.89 24.72
C ASP A 19 -7.99 2.84 23.54
N GLU A 20 -7.00 3.60 23.05
CA GLU A 20 -7.19 4.56 21.95
C GLU A 20 -7.20 3.92 20.55
N ALA A 21 -6.46 2.81 20.35
CA ALA A 21 -6.51 2.04 19.12
C ALA A 21 -7.87 1.33 18.97
N ARG A 22 -8.46 0.93 20.11
CA ARG A 22 -9.77 0.29 20.14
C ARG A 22 -10.93 1.19 19.72
N ALA A 23 -10.95 2.42 20.22
CA ALA A 23 -11.95 3.39 19.77
C ALA A 23 -11.86 3.65 18.25
N THR A 24 -10.63 3.72 17.71
CA THR A 24 -10.42 3.96 16.26
C THR A 24 -10.88 2.77 15.41
N TYR A 25 -10.67 1.54 15.89
CA TYR A 25 -11.15 0.33 15.24
C TYR A 25 -12.68 0.20 15.27
N GLU A 26 -13.30 0.51 16.41
CA GLU A 26 -14.77 0.51 16.54
C GLU A 26 -15.40 1.54 15.60
N ASP A 27 -14.85 2.75 15.54
CA ASP A 27 -15.27 3.77 14.57
C ASP A 27 -15.10 3.28 13.12
N LEU A 28 -13.95 2.67 12.80
CA LEU A 28 -13.68 2.11 11.48
C LEU A 28 -14.72 1.04 11.10
N TYR A 29 -15.03 0.12 12.00
CA TYR A 29 -16.01 -0.94 11.79
C TYR A 29 -17.40 -0.36 11.52
N ASP A 30 -17.82 0.64 12.30
CA ASP A 30 -19.10 1.33 12.14
C ASP A 30 -19.20 2.03 10.78
N VAL A 31 -18.12 2.67 10.35
CA VAL A 31 -18.04 3.38 9.06
C VAL A 31 -18.04 2.39 7.89
N VAL A 32 -17.30 1.28 8.00
CA VAL A 32 -17.33 0.19 6.99
C VAL A 32 -18.74 -0.36 6.83
N MET A 33 -19.49 -0.52 7.93
CA MET A 33 -20.89 -0.97 7.88
C MET A 33 -21.84 0.07 7.28
N ARG A 34 -21.52 1.37 7.37
CA ARG A 34 -22.28 2.45 6.75
C ARG A 34 -21.98 2.65 5.26
N GLY A 35 -20.89 2.05 4.75
CA GLY A 35 -20.50 2.11 3.35
C GLY A 35 -19.93 3.47 2.92
N ASP A 36 -19.45 4.27 3.86
CA ASP A 36 -18.82 5.56 3.57
C ASP A 36 -17.32 5.37 3.28
N GLN A 37 -16.99 5.33 1.99
CA GLN A 37 -15.63 5.07 1.51
C GLN A 37 -14.62 6.14 1.97
N GLU A 38 -15.00 7.42 2.01
CA GLU A 38 -14.09 8.52 2.34
C GLU A 38 -13.73 8.50 3.83
N SER A 39 -14.73 8.30 4.68
CA SER A 39 -14.50 8.09 6.11
C SER A 39 -13.70 6.82 6.38
N CYS A 40 -13.95 5.70 5.67
CA CYS A 40 -13.16 4.48 5.80
C CYS A 40 -11.67 4.72 5.53
N LEU A 41 -11.34 5.42 4.45
CA LEU A 41 -9.96 5.75 4.09
C LEU A 41 -9.27 6.56 5.19
N MET A 42 -9.94 7.61 5.67
CA MET A 42 -9.44 8.45 6.76
C MET A 42 -9.15 7.65 8.04
N TYR A 43 -10.05 6.73 8.42
CA TYR A 43 -9.87 5.91 9.61
C TYR A 43 -8.77 4.85 9.46
N VAL A 44 -8.63 4.25 8.27
CA VAL A 44 -7.53 3.33 7.94
C VAL A 44 -6.18 4.04 8.04
N GLU A 45 -6.06 5.22 7.43
CA GLU A 45 -4.82 6.01 7.47
C GLU A 45 -4.47 6.44 8.89
N LYS A 46 -5.47 6.91 9.65
CA LYS A 46 -5.31 7.27 11.07
C LYS A 46 -4.88 6.09 11.95
N LEU A 47 -5.44 4.90 11.71
CA LEU A 47 -5.06 3.69 12.43
C LEU A 47 -3.61 3.31 12.10
N ASN A 48 -3.26 3.27 10.82
CA ASN A 48 -1.90 2.93 10.37
C ASN A 48 -0.85 3.89 10.97
N GLN A 49 -1.08 5.20 10.85
CA GLN A 49 -0.16 6.21 11.36
C GLN A 49 0.10 6.06 12.87
N ARG A 50 -0.98 5.82 13.65
CA ARG A 50 -0.86 5.60 15.10
C ARG A 50 -0.06 4.35 15.44
N CYS A 51 -0.25 3.26 14.69
CA CYS A 51 0.49 2.03 14.93
C CYS A 51 1.97 2.16 14.55
N VAL A 52 2.28 2.90 13.49
CA VAL A 52 3.67 3.25 13.14
C VAL A 52 4.32 4.09 14.24
N ASP A 53 3.60 5.08 14.79
CA ASP A 53 4.15 5.92 15.86
C ASP A 53 4.31 5.15 17.17
N GLY A 54 3.33 4.29 17.54
CA GLY A 54 3.46 3.39 18.68
C GLY A 54 4.60 2.37 18.54
N PHE A 55 4.92 1.94 17.32
CA PHE A 55 6.11 1.11 17.05
C PHE A 55 7.41 1.90 17.25
N LYS A 56 7.49 3.15 16.75
CA LYS A 56 8.65 4.03 16.96
C LYS A 56 8.90 4.31 18.44
N ASP A 57 7.84 4.46 19.23
CA ASP A 57 7.92 4.68 20.67
C ASP A 57 8.20 3.39 21.48
N GLY A 58 8.27 2.23 20.81
CA GLY A 58 8.55 0.93 21.42
C GLY A 58 7.38 0.33 22.21
N VAL A 59 6.17 0.89 22.04
CA VAL A 59 4.93 0.40 22.67
C VAL A 59 4.36 -0.79 21.90
N LEU A 60 4.56 -0.84 20.58
CA LEU A 60 4.08 -1.91 19.71
C LEU A 60 5.22 -2.78 19.19
N SER A 61 4.94 -4.07 19.05
CA SER A 61 5.84 -5.04 18.41
C SER A 61 5.70 -5.02 16.88
N ILE A 62 6.68 -5.58 16.18
CA ILE A 62 6.63 -5.76 14.72
C ILE A 62 5.48 -6.69 14.29
N GLU A 63 5.12 -7.66 15.13
CA GLU A 63 4.00 -8.59 14.87
C GLU A 63 2.66 -7.85 14.94
N GLN A 64 2.51 -6.93 15.89
CA GLN A 64 1.34 -6.07 15.99
C GLN A 64 1.24 -5.13 14.79
N LEU A 65 2.35 -4.50 14.38
CA LEU A 65 2.38 -3.62 13.21
C LEU A 65 1.98 -4.37 11.92
N ALA A 66 2.54 -5.57 11.69
CA ALA A 66 2.19 -6.40 10.54
C ALA A 66 0.71 -6.81 10.52
N SER A 67 0.11 -7.02 11.70
CA SER A 67 -1.31 -7.35 11.83
C SER A 67 -2.22 -6.16 11.45
N VAL A 68 -1.80 -4.93 11.77
CA VAL A 68 -2.50 -3.69 11.36
C VAL A 68 -2.42 -3.49 9.87
N ASP A 69 -1.22 -3.63 9.29
CA ASP A 69 -1.02 -3.49 7.86
C ASP A 69 -1.95 -4.45 7.08
N GLY A 70 -2.04 -5.71 7.52
CA GLY A 70 -2.95 -6.69 6.94
C GLY A 70 -4.44 -6.32 7.08
N LEU A 71 -4.85 -5.76 8.22
CA LEU A 71 -6.22 -5.27 8.43
C LEU A 71 -6.52 -4.07 7.51
N CYS A 72 -5.62 -3.10 7.43
CA CYS A 72 -5.74 -1.92 6.59
C CYS A 72 -5.89 -2.32 5.11
N GLU A 73 -5.02 -3.22 4.61
CA GLU A 73 -5.14 -3.76 3.25
C GLU A 73 -6.49 -4.45 3.02
N TRP A 74 -6.95 -5.26 3.98
CA TRP A 74 -8.22 -5.95 3.87
C TRP A 74 -9.40 -4.97 3.78
N VAL A 75 -9.41 -3.92 4.61
CA VAL A 75 -10.45 -2.89 4.59
C VAL A 75 -10.43 -2.14 3.26
N LEU A 76 -9.26 -1.70 2.79
CA LEU A 76 -9.11 -1.03 1.49
C LEU A 76 -9.64 -1.87 0.32
N LYS A 77 -9.38 -3.19 0.38
CA LYS A 77 -9.91 -4.14 -0.60
C LYS A 77 -11.43 -4.31 -0.49
N ALA A 78 -11.97 -4.39 0.72
CA ALA A 78 -13.40 -4.56 0.96
C ALA A 78 -14.23 -3.36 0.50
N ILE A 79 -13.71 -2.14 0.68
CA ILE A 79 -14.39 -0.91 0.23
C ILE A 79 -14.14 -0.60 -1.27
N GLY A 80 -13.39 -1.45 -1.98
CA GLY A 80 -13.07 -1.24 -3.40
C GLY A 80 -12.15 -0.05 -3.68
N ALA A 81 -11.45 0.46 -2.67
CA ALA A 81 -10.49 1.57 -2.81
C ALA A 81 -9.07 1.08 -3.16
N SER A 82 -8.83 -0.24 -3.12
CA SER A 82 -7.57 -0.82 -3.57
C SER A 82 -7.53 -0.90 -5.11
N ASP A 83 -6.84 0.05 -5.75
CA ASP A 83 -6.31 -0.16 -7.10
C ASP A 83 -4.97 -0.89 -6.98
N PRO A 84 -4.86 -2.15 -7.43
CA PRO A 84 -3.60 -2.88 -7.34
C PRO A 84 -2.60 -2.32 -8.35
N MET A 85 -1.83 -1.31 -7.95
CA MET A 85 -0.62 -0.91 -8.67
C MET A 85 0.39 -2.05 -8.63
N GLN A 86 0.70 -2.61 -9.79
CA GLN A 86 1.69 -3.68 -9.91
C GLN A 86 3.08 -3.13 -10.17
N THR A 87 4.05 -3.57 -9.37
CA THR A 87 5.47 -3.30 -9.61
C THR A 87 6.02 -4.26 -10.66
N TYR A 88 6.59 -3.71 -11.74
CA TYR A 88 7.28 -4.46 -12.78
C TYR A 88 8.77 -4.15 -12.73
N ASN A 89 9.58 -5.15 -12.35
CA ASN A 89 11.03 -5.01 -12.38
C ASN A 89 11.54 -5.14 -13.83
N ILE A 90 12.21 -4.10 -14.32
CA ILE A 90 12.72 -4.02 -15.69
C ILE A 90 14.23 -4.22 -15.72
N ASN A 91 14.71 -5.00 -16.69
CA ASN A 91 16.14 -5.20 -16.93
C ASN A 91 16.75 -3.97 -17.65
N LEU A 92 16.75 -2.85 -16.94
CA LEU A 92 17.27 -1.55 -17.32
C LEU A 92 17.95 -0.96 -16.07
N SER A 93 18.77 0.07 -16.27
CA SER A 93 19.17 0.97 -15.19
C SER A 93 18.81 2.40 -15.61
N VAL A 94 17.98 3.08 -14.81
CA VAL A 94 17.54 4.45 -15.07
C VAL A 94 18.75 5.38 -15.14
N PHE A 95 19.66 5.28 -14.18
CA PHE A 95 20.85 6.12 -14.07
C PHE A 95 21.79 6.04 -15.28
N THR A 96 21.83 4.88 -15.95
CA THR A 96 22.74 4.66 -17.09
C THR A 96 22.07 4.87 -18.44
N SER A 97 20.79 4.55 -18.55
CA SER A 97 20.08 4.52 -19.83
C SER A 97 19.14 5.71 -20.02
N ILE A 98 18.59 6.24 -18.93
CA ILE A 98 17.61 7.34 -18.93
C ILE A 98 17.99 8.37 -17.84
N PRO A 99 19.21 8.94 -17.87
CA PRO A 99 19.68 9.86 -16.82
C PRO A 99 18.83 11.14 -16.75
N ASP A 100 18.24 11.57 -17.86
CA ASP A 100 17.42 12.79 -17.92
C ASP A 100 16.10 12.64 -17.15
N LEU A 101 15.56 11.41 -17.06
CA LEU A 101 14.39 11.14 -16.24
C LEU A 101 14.70 11.41 -14.76
N TRP A 102 15.85 10.93 -14.28
CA TRP A 102 16.28 11.11 -12.90
C TRP A 102 16.76 12.54 -12.61
N GLY A 103 17.51 13.13 -13.53
CA GLY A 103 18.21 14.40 -13.28
C GLY A 103 17.35 15.65 -13.47
N ILE A 104 16.35 15.61 -14.37
CA ILE A 104 15.56 16.79 -14.75
C ILE A 104 14.07 16.48 -15.01
N ASP A 105 13.56 15.34 -14.51
CA ASP A 105 12.16 14.90 -14.66
C ASP A 105 11.68 14.84 -16.13
N GLN A 106 12.59 14.54 -17.07
CA GLN A 106 12.25 14.43 -18.48
C GLN A 106 11.28 13.26 -18.69
N LEU A 107 10.12 13.54 -19.28
CA LEU A 107 9.13 12.52 -19.60
C LEU A 107 9.56 11.69 -20.82
N PHE A 108 9.47 10.36 -20.67
CA PHE A 108 9.67 9.39 -21.75
C PHE A 108 8.39 8.58 -21.97
N PRO A 109 7.91 8.45 -23.22
CA PRO A 109 6.78 7.58 -23.51
C PRO A 109 7.21 6.12 -23.35
N ILE A 110 6.50 5.37 -22.50
CA ILE A 110 6.76 3.95 -22.27
C ILE A 110 5.52 3.15 -22.68
N VAL A 111 5.72 2.18 -23.55
CA VAL A 111 4.65 1.30 -24.05
C VAL A 111 5.15 -0.15 -24.11
N PRO A 112 4.27 -1.15 -23.87
CA PRO A 112 4.61 -2.53 -24.13
C PRO A 112 4.93 -2.77 -25.61
N ILE A 113 5.87 -3.68 -25.90
CA ILE A 113 6.22 -4.05 -27.29
C ILE A 113 5.09 -4.88 -27.95
N HIS A 114 4.27 -5.57 -27.14
CA HIS A 114 3.24 -6.49 -27.61
C HIS A 114 1.90 -6.24 -26.91
N LYS A 115 0.80 -6.75 -27.48
CA LYS A 115 -0.58 -6.66 -26.95
C LYS A 115 -1.14 -5.23 -26.88
N LEU A 116 -0.74 -4.37 -27.82
CA LEU A 116 -1.21 -2.97 -27.91
C LEU A 116 -2.70 -2.85 -28.26
N ASP A 117 -3.30 -3.92 -28.78
CA ASP A 117 -4.73 -4.04 -29.10
C ASP A 117 -5.58 -4.47 -27.89
N GLN A 118 -4.95 -4.84 -26.77
CA GLN A 118 -5.62 -5.32 -25.55
C GLN A 118 -5.71 -4.19 -24.53
N ARG A 119 -6.87 -4.10 -23.86
CA ARG A 119 -7.04 -3.15 -22.76
C ARG A 119 -6.15 -3.55 -21.58
N PRO A 120 -5.36 -2.63 -20.99
CA PRO A 120 -4.58 -2.91 -19.79
C PRO A 120 -5.48 -3.39 -18.64
N VAL A 121 -5.01 -4.37 -17.89
CA VAL A 121 -5.76 -5.00 -16.77
C VAL A 121 -5.37 -4.46 -15.40
N ALA A 122 -4.28 -3.71 -15.31
CA ALA A 122 -3.77 -3.13 -14.08
C ALA A 122 -2.93 -1.89 -14.37
N HIS A 123 -2.90 -0.97 -13.41
CA HIS A 123 -1.90 0.08 -13.34
C HIS A 123 -0.55 -0.52 -12.91
N GLY A 124 0.54 0.08 -13.36
CA GLY A 124 1.86 -0.45 -13.09
C GLY A 124 2.93 0.61 -12.96
N VAL A 125 3.88 0.35 -12.06
CA VAL A 125 5.11 1.12 -11.89
C VAL A 125 6.25 0.27 -12.42
N LEU A 126 7.18 0.88 -13.14
CA LEU A 126 8.40 0.20 -13.54
C LEU A 126 9.50 0.51 -12.52
N LEU A 127 10.10 -0.53 -11.96
CA LEU A 127 11.29 -0.39 -11.12
C LEU A 127 12.48 -0.99 -11.85
N ASP A 128 13.58 -0.26 -11.88
CA ASP A 128 14.84 -0.82 -12.38
C ASP A 128 15.43 -1.82 -11.37
N LEU A 129 16.54 -2.49 -11.74
CA LEU A 129 17.17 -3.50 -10.87
C LEU A 129 18.25 -2.94 -9.95
N THR A 130 18.37 -1.61 -9.86
CA THR A 130 19.36 -0.99 -8.98
C THR A 130 18.86 -1.00 -7.54
N CYS A 131 19.79 -0.87 -6.59
CA CYS A 131 19.44 -0.81 -5.16
C CYS A 131 18.94 0.59 -4.74
N ASP A 132 18.86 1.54 -5.66
CA ASP A 132 18.47 2.91 -5.39
C ASP A 132 16.96 3.06 -5.59
N SER A 133 16.27 3.66 -4.63
CA SER A 133 14.83 3.89 -4.69
C SER A 133 14.43 4.84 -5.82
N ASP A 134 15.38 5.67 -6.30
CA ASP A 134 15.16 6.62 -7.39
C ASP A 134 15.16 5.91 -8.77
N GLY A 135 15.45 4.60 -8.83
CA GLY A 135 15.27 3.75 -10.02
C GLY A 135 13.81 3.47 -10.39
N LYS A 136 12.86 4.21 -9.82
CA LYS A 136 11.42 4.07 -10.03
C LYS A 136 10.94 5.00 -11.15
N ILE A 137 10.23 4.43 -12.11
CA ILE A 137 9.52 5.18 -13.16
C ILE A 137 8.02 5.13 -12.85
N ASP A 138 7.48 6.30 -12.52
CA ASP A 138 6.06 6.51 -12.20
C ASP A 138 5.49 7.66 -13.05
N SER A 139 4.19 7.61 -13.32
CA SER A 139 3.46 8.70 -13.96
C SER A 139 2.69 9.44 -12.88
N SER A 140 3.34 10.43 -12.26
CA SER A 140 2.77 11.31 -11.24
C SER A 140 1.46 11.98 -11.67
#